data_AF-A0A960N4J4-F1
#
_entry.id   AF-A0A960N4J4-F1
#
_cell.length_a   1.000
_cell.length_b   1.000
_cell.length_c   1.000
_cell.angle_alpha   90.00
_cell.angle_beta   90.00
_cell.angle_gamma   90.00
#
_symmetry.space_group_name_H-M   'P 1'
#
loop_
_entity.id
_entity.type
_entity.pdbx_description
1 polymer ?
#
loop_
_entity_poly.entity_id
_entity_poly.type
_entity_poly.pdbx_seq_one_letter_code
_entity_poly.pdbx_strand_id
1 'polypeptide(L)'
;MSDSSKPRLPRATEMAHRLLAERLRPGDLAIDATVGNGHDTVFLAEAVGQAGQVIGFDIQPIAIEATRHRLSEAGLSDRVELHTECHSR
;
A
#
# COMPACT_ATOMS: atom_id res chain seq x y z
N MET A 1 -9.23 -37.00 11.74
CA MET A 1 -8.59 -36.47 10.52
C MET A 1 -9.58 -35.49 9.90
N SER A 2 -9.44 -34.20 10.22
CA SER A 2 -10.32 -33.15 9.68
C SER A 2 -9.91 -32.87 8.24
N ASP A 3 -10.88 -33.00 7.33
CA ASP A 3 -10.73 -32.75 5.90
C ASP A 3 -10.41 -31.26 5.63
N SER A 4 -9.17 -30.98 5.21
CA SER A 4 -8.64 -29.64 4.91
C SER A 4 -8.98 -29.15 3.49
N SER A 5 -9.99 -29.71 2.83
CA SER A 5 -10.27 -29.48 1.39
C SER A 5 -11.15 -28.28 1.05
N LYS A 6 -11.67 -27.52 2.03
CA LYS A 6 -12.48 -26.33 1.72
C LYS A 6 -11.58 -25.13 1.40
N PRO A 7 -11.70 -24.52 0.19
CA PRO A 7 -10.93 -23.33 -0.13
C PRO A 7 -11.30 -22.19 0.82
N ARG A 8 -10.28 -21.61 1.47
CA ARG A 8 -10.47 -20.48 2.37
C ARG A 8 -10.76 -19.23 1.54
N LEU A 9 -11.81 -18.50 1.90
CA LEU A 9 -12.08 -17.21 1.29
C LEU A 9 -10.88 -16.26 1.52
N PRO A 10 -10.45 -15.51 0.48
CA PRO A 10 -9.35 -14.57 0.63
C PRO A 10 -9.72 -13.46 1.61
N ARG A 11 -8.71 -12.89 2.26
CA ARG A 11 -8.92 -11.68 3.09
C ARG A 11 -9.40 -10.52 2.21
N ALA A 12 -10.13 -9.58 2.79
CA ALA A 12 -10.60 -8.40 2.06
C ALA A 12 -9.43 -7.63 1.42
N THR A 13 -8.29 -7.53 2.12
CA THR A 13 -7.06 -6.92 1.61
C THR A 13 -6.48 -7.66 0.41
N GLU A 14 -6.45 -9.00 0.46
CA GLU A 14 -6.00 -9.84 -0.66
C GLU A 14 -6.90 -9.67 -1.89
N MET A 15 -8.21 -9.53 -1.69
CA MET A 15 -9.14 -9.25 -2.77
C MET A 15 -8.92 -7.85 -3.35
N ALA A 16 -8.75 -6.84 -2.49
CA ALA A 16 -8.48 -5.46 -2.93
C ALA A 16 -7.18 -5.37 -3.73
N HIS A 17 -6.10 -6.00 -3.26
CA HIS A 17 -4.83 -6.06 -3.98
C HIS A 17 -4.96 -6.70 -5.36
N ARG A 18 -5.72 -7.80 -5.48
CA ARG A 18 -5.98 -8.42 -6.79
C ARG A 18 -6.69 -7.47 -7.75
N LEU A 19 -7.74 -6.81 -7.28
CA LEU A 19 -8.49 -5.86 -8.09
C LEU A 19 -7.63 -4.65 -8.51
N LEU A 20 -6.79 -4.14 -7.61
CA LEU A 20 -5.89 -3.03 -7.90
C LEU A 20 -4.77 -3.44 -8.88
N ALA A 21 -4.19 -4.63 -8.73
CA ALA A 21 -3.16 -5.13 -9.63
C ALA A 21 -3.66 -5.28 -11.08
N GLU A 22 -4.96 -5.55 -11.29
CA GLU A 22 -5.56 -5.61 -12.62
C GLU A 22 -5.73 -4.23 -13.26
N ARG A 23 -5.77 -3.15 -12.46
CA ARG A 23 -6.11 -1.79 -12.91
C ARG A 23 -4.95 -0.82 -12.93
N LEU A 24 -4.06 -0.89 -11.94
CA LEU A 24 -2.86 -0.07 -11.91
C LEU A 24 -1.93 -0.44 -13.06
N ARG A 25 -1.28 0.58 -13.58
CA ARG A 25 -0.29 0.48 -14.65
C ARG A 25 1.01 1.17 -14.18
N PRO A 26 2.16 0.72 -14.70
CA PRO A 26 3.41 1.44 -14.48
C PRO A 26 3.26 2.90 -14.94
N GLY A 27 3.64 3.85 -14.09
CA GLY A 27 3.47 5.28 -14.34
C GLY A 27 2.23 5.91 -13.70
N ASP A 28 1.31 5.11 -13.15
CA ASP A 28 0.10 5.65 -12.51
C ASP A 28 0.42 6.41 -11.20
N LEU A 29 -0.53 7.26 -10.81
CA LEU A 29 -0.60 7.87 -9.49
C LEU A 29 -1.59 7.09 -8.62
N ALA A 30 -1.15 6.64 -7.45
CA ALA A 30 -2.01 6.03 -6.44
C ALA A 30 -2.05 6.85 -5.15
N ILE A 31 -3.15 6.75 -4.41
CA ILE A 31 -3.33 7.40 -3.11
C ILE A 31 -3.58 6.33 -2.06
N ASP A 32 -2.78 6.33 -1.01
CA ASP A 32 -3.04 5.58 0.22
C ASP A 32 -3.52 6.56 1.29
N ALA A 33 -4.83 6.58 1.53
CA ALA A 33 -5.43 7.53 2.47
C ALA A 33 -5.20 7.14 3.94
N THR A 34 -4.67 5.96 4.23
CA THR A 34 -4.52 5.43 5.59
C THR A 34 -3.28 4.55 5.70
N VAL A 35 -2.09 5.14 5.59
CA VAL A 35 -0.86 4.34 5.40
C VAL A 35 -0.61 3.36 6.55
N GLY A 36 -0.94 3.71 7.79
CA GLY A 36 -0.79 2.81 8.94
C GLY A 36 0.63 2.23 9.04
N ASN A 37 0.73 0.90 8.94
CA ASN A 37 2.03 0.22 8.94
C ASN A 37 2.69 0.14 7.53
N GLY A 38 2.05 0.64 6.47
CA GLY A 38 2.67 0.79 5.15
C GLY A 38 2.65 -0.43 4.23
N HIS A 39 1.88 -1.48 4.54
CA HIS A 39 1.79 -2.66 3.67
C HIS A 39 1.10 -2.35 2.34
N ASP A 40 -0.01 -1.62 2.40
CA ASP A 40 -0.74 -1.22 1.20
C ASP A 40 0.05 -0.17 0.41
N THR A 41 0.73 0.74 1.10
CA THR A 41 1.63 1.72 0.47
C THR A 41 2.76 1.05 -0.32
N VAL A 42 3.40 0.02 0.23
CA VAL A 42 4.42 -0.77 -0.48
C VAL A 42 3.81 -1.46 -1.70
N PHE A 43 2.68 -2.14 -1.53
CA PHE A 43 1.99 -2.80 -2.65
C PHE A 43 1.68 -1.81 -3.79
N LEU A 44 1.17 -0.62 -3.46
CA LEU A 44 0.88 0.43 -4.44
C LEU A 44 2.17 0.92 -5.12
N ALA A 45 3.25 1.14 -4.36
CA ALA A 45 4.53 1.61 -4.90
C ALA A 45 5.18 0.60 -5.85
N GLU A 46 5.05 -0.69 -5.56
CA GLU A 46 5.45 -1.76 -6.48
C GLU A 46 4.60 -1.76 -7.75
N ALA A 47 3.27 -1.66 -7.60
CA ALA A 47 2.32 -1.73 -8.71
C ALA A 47 2.45 -0.57 -9.70
N VAL A 48 2.64 0.66 -9.23
CA VAL A 48 2.84 1.84 -10.09
C VAL A 48 4.24 1.90 -10.71
N GLY A 49 5.19 1.10 -10.21
CA GLY A 49 6.54 0.98 -10.75
C GLY A 49 7.37 2.26 -10.66
N GLN A 50 8.56 2.24 -11.28
CA GLN A 50 9.56 3.31 -11.17
C GLN A 50 9.10 4.68 -11.71
N ALA A 51 8.23 4.66 -12.71
CA ALA A 51 7.71 5.87 -13.35
C ALA A 51 6.45 6.42 -12.67
N GLY A 52 5.88 5.68 -11.73
CA GLY A 52 4.66 6.07 -11.03
C GLY A 52 4.94 6.75 -9.70
N GLN A 53 3.88 7.10 -8.99
CA GLN A 53 3.97 7.77 -7.71
C GLN A 53 2.87 7.30 -6.77
N VAL A 54 3.16 7.28 -5.47
CA VAL A 54 2.17 7.08 -4.40
C VAL A 54 2.18 8.29 -3.48
N ILE A 55 0.99 8.79 -3.14
CA ILE A 55 0.82 9.79 -2.09
C ILE A 55 0.12 9.12 -0.92
N GLY A 56 0.78 9.10 0.24
CA GLY A 56 0.29 8.46 1.45
C GLY A 56 -0.04 9.46 2.55
N PHE A 57 -1.16 9.24 3.24
CA PHE A 57 -1.62 10.06 4.35
C PHE A 57 -1.83 9.22 5.61
N ASP A 58 -1.47 9.77 6.76
CA ASP A 58 -1.95 9.31 8.05
C ASP A 58 -1.87 10.46 9.08
N ILE A 59 -2.85 10.54 9.96
CA ILE A 59 -2.86 11.56 11.02
C ILE A 59 -1.82 11.27 12.10
N GLN A 60 -1.39 10.02 12.24
CA GLN A 60 -0.50 9.58 13.30
C GLN A 60 0.97 9.63 12.82
N PRO A 61 1.84 10.45 13.43
CA PRO A 61 3.25 10.51 13.05
C PRO A 61 3.97 9.15 13.14
N ILE A 62 3.55 8.29 14.08
CA ILE A 62 4.11 6.94 14.23
C ILE A 62 3.81 6.04 13.03
N ALA A 63 2.65 6.20 12.38
CA ALA A 63 2.29 5.46 11.17
C ALA A 63 3.15 5.92 9.99
N ILE A 64 3.38 7.23 9.87
CA ILE A 64 4.28 7.80 8.86
C ILE A 64 5.70 7.26 9.03
N GLU A 65 6.23 7.22 10.24
CA GLU A 65 7.57 6.68 10.50
C GLU A 65 7.66 5.17 10.21
N ALA A 66 6.67 4.40 10.66
CA ALA A 66 6.61 2.96 10.37
C ALA A 66 6.54 2.68 8.87
N THR A 67 5.79 3.50 8.13
CA THR A 67 5.68 3.40 6.67
C THR A 67 6.98 3.81 5.98
N ARG A 68 7.63 4.89 6.41
CA ARG A 68 8.95 5.32 5.90
C ARG A 68 10.00 4.22 6.05
N HIS A 69 10.06 3.60 7.23
CA HIS A 69 10.99 2.49 7.48
C HIS A 69 10.74 1.33 6.51
N ARG A 70 9.48 0.90 6.38
CA ARG A 70 9.08 -0.21 5.51
C ARG A 70 9.40 0.07 4.03
N LEU A 71 9.16 1.30 3.56
CA LEU A 71 9.50 1.72 2.19
C LEU A 71 11.01 1.73 1.96
N SER A 72 11.78 2.15 2.96
CA SER A 72 13.25 2.14 2.89
C SER A 72 13.79 0.72 2.80
N GLU A 73 13.26 -0.22 3.59
CA GLU A 73 13.64 -1.63 3.54
C GLU A 73 13.30 -2.28 2.18
N ALA A 74 12.19 -1.86 1.57
CA ALA A 74 11.78 -2.32 0.25
C ALA A 74 12.48 -1.60 -0.92
N GLY A 75 13.23 -0.52 -0.66
CA GLY A 75 13.88 0.29 -1.69
C GLY A 75 12.91 1.10 -2.57
N LEU A 76 11.76 1.49 -2.02
CA LEU A 76 10.67 2.16 -2.75
C LEU A 76 10.46 3.62 -2.33
N SER A 77 11.29 4.16 -1.44
CA SER A 77 11.15 5.52 -0.91
C SER A 77 11.20 6.62 -1.99
N ASP A 78 11.76 6.32 -3.17
CA ASP A 78 11.96 7.28 -4.25
C ASP A 78 10.67 7.68 -4.99
N ARG A 79 9.59 6.91 -4.82
CA ARG A 79 8.30 7.13 -5.52
C ARG A 79 7.12 7.33 -4.58
N VAL A 80 7.37 7.50 -3.28
CA VAL A 80 6.32 7.69 -2.28
C VAL A 80 6.50 9.01 -1.54
N GLU A 81 5.47 9.83 -1.59
CA GLU A 81 5.34 11.04 -0.79
C GLU A 81 4.42 10.76 0.41
N LEU A 82 4.83 11.16 1.61
CA LEU A 82 4.09 10.89 2.85
C LEU A 82 3.77 12.18 3.58
N HIS A 83 2.49 12.37 3.91
CA HIS A 83 1.97 13.51 4.63
C HIS A 83 1.38 13.09 5.97
N THR A 84 1.83 13.74 7.03
CA THR A 84 1.28 13.55 8.39
C THR A 84 0.03 14.39 8.58
N GLU A 85 -1.00 14.11 7.79
CA GLU A 85 -2.22 14.90 7.73
C GLU A 85 -3.45 14.01 7.55
N CYS A 86 -4.62 14.57 7.79
CA CYS A 86 -5.87 13.88 7.48
C CYS A 86 -6.17 14.03 5.99
N HIS A 87 -6.48 12.93 5.32
CA HIS A 87 -6.82 12.85 3.89
C HIS A 87 -8.15 13.56 3.48
N SER A 88 -8.74 14.40 4.35
CA SER A 88 -10.07 15.02 4.17
C SER A 88 -10.09 16.54 4.32
N ARG A 89 -8.92 17.19 4.40
CA ARG A 89 -8.79 18.63 4.65
C ARG A 89 -8.41 19.42 3.42
#